data_AF-A0A830BRF4-F1
#
_entry.id   AF-A0A830BRF4-F1
#
_cell.length_a   1.000
_cell.length_b   1.000
_cell.length_c   1.000
_cell.angle_alpha   90.00
_cell.angle_beta   90.00
_cell.angle_gamma   90.00
#
_symmetry.space_group_name_H-M   'P 1'
#
loop_
_entity.id
_entity.type
_entity.pdbx_description
1 polymer ?
#
loop_
_entity_poly.entity_id
_entity_poly.type
_entity_poly.pdbx_seq_one_letter_code
_entity_poly.pdbx_strand_id
1 'polypeptide(L)' 'VRYKLSIFETGIKVVDLLAPYRRGGKNRTIRGAGFGKTVLIMELINNISKAHGSVFVFSEVGERTHEENDL' A
#
# COMPACT_ATOMS: atom_id res chain seq x y z
N VAL A 1 -29.08 5.89 0.93
CA VAL A 1 -27.82 6.62 0.59
C VAL A 1 -26.94 5.68 -0.22
N ARG A 2 -26.75 5.91 -1.52
CA ARG A 2 -25.86 5.06 -2.36
C ARG A 2 -24.41 5.44 -2.07
N TYR A 3 -23.61 4.52 -1.53
CA TYR A 3 -22.17 4.71 -1.41
C TYR A 3 -21.57 4.80 -2.82
N LYS A 4 -21.04 5.97 -3.20
CA LYS A 4 -20.28 6.14 -4.43
C LYS A 4 -18.95 5.40 -4.22
N LEU A 5 -18.74 4.26 -4.88
CA LEU A 5 -17.44 3.60 -4.88
C LEU A 5 -16.43 4.53 -5.58
N SER A 6 -15.55 5.14 -4.80
CA SER A 6 -14.39 5.87 -5.32
C SER A 6 -13.19 4.93 -5.31
N ILE A 7 -12.61 4.69 -6.48
CA ILE A 7 -11.33 4.01 -6.62
C ILE A 7 -10.24 4.96 -6.10
N PHE A 8 -9.23 4.39 -5.46
CA PHE A 8 -8.04 5.06 -4.98
C PHE A 8 -6.87 4.61 -5.84
N GLU A 9 -6.29 5.54 -6.60
CA GLU A 9 -5.16 5.26 -7.47
C GLU A 9 -3.89 5.11 -6.63
N THR A 10 -3.23 3.96 -6.76
CA THR A 10 -2.02 3.64 -6.02
C THR A 10 -0.75 3.99 -6.78
N GLY A 11 -0.86 4.17 -8.11
CA GLY A 11 0.29 4.38 -9.00
C GLY A 11 1.01 3.09 -9.38
N ILE A 12 0.56 1.94 -8.86
CA ILE A 12 1.08 0.62 -9.19
C ILE A 12 0.13 -0.01 -10.20
N LYS A 13 0.53 -0.04 -11.48
CA LYS A 13 -0.32 -0.48 -12.60
C LYS A 13 -0.97 -1.85 -12.37
N VAL A 14 -0.22 -2.81 -11.83
CA VAL A 14 -0.74 -4.17 -11.57
C VAL A 14 -1.82 -4.17 -10.48
N VAL A 15 -1.69 -3.32 -9.47
CA VAL A 15 -2.68 -3.18 -8.38
C VAL A 15 -3.91 -2.43 -8.89
N ASP A 16 -3.71 -1.30 -9.58
CA ASP A 16 -4.82 -0.48 -10.08
C ASP A 16 -5.67 -1.22 -11.14
N LEU A 17 -5.06 -2.14 -11.90
CA LEU A 17 -5.76 -2.95 -12.91
C LEU A 17 -6.46 -4.19 -12.32
N LEU A 18 -5.76 -4.98 -11.50
CA LEU A 18 -6.26 -6.29 -11.05
C LEU A 18 -6.99 -6.24 -9.70
N ALA A 19 -6.60 -5.32 -8.82
CA ALA A 19 -7.10 -5.23 -7.46
C ALA A 19 -7.19 -3.76 -6.99
N PRO A 20 -8.05 -2.93 -7.62
CA PRO A 20 -8.13 -1.50 -7.33
C PRO A 20 -8.50 -1.25 -5.88
N TYR A 21 -7.81 -0.29 -5.25
CA TYR A 21 -8.05 0.05 -3.85
C TYR A 21 -9.29 0.94 -3.72
N ARG A 22 -10.11 0.71 -2.67
CA ARG A 22 -11.26 1.58 -2.39
C ARG A 22 -10.79 2.72 -1.49
N ARG A 23 -11.13 3.96 -1.83
CA ARG A 23 -10.85 5.11 -0.97
C ARG A 23 -11.57 4.94 0.38
N GLY A 24 -10.82 4.96 1.48
CA GLY A 24 -11.34 4.74 2.84
C GLY A 24 -11.74 3.29 3.16
N GLY A 25 -11.43 2.34 2.28
CA GLY A 25 -11.64 0.91 2.51
C GLY A 25 -10.49 0.26 3.28
N LYS A 26 -10.75 -0.90 3.88
CA LYS A 26 -9.72 -1.73 4.50
C LYS A 26 -9.26 -2.79 3.49
N ASN A 27 -8.07 -2.59 2.93
CA ASN A 27 -7.48 -3.50 1.97
C ASN A 27 -6.48 -4.43 2.68
N ARG A 28 -6.53 -5.73 2.35
CA ARG A 28 -5.63 -6.74 2.92
C ARG A 28 -4.87 -7.41 1.80
N THR A 29 -3.55 -7.39 1.87
CA THR A 29 -2.68 -8.15 0.97
C THR A 29 -2.21 -9.41 1.69
N ILE A 30 -2.43 -10.59 1.10
CA ILE A 30 -1.84 -11.84 1.57
C ILE A 30 -0.43 -11.94 0.98
N ARG A 31 0.60 -12.16 1.81
CA ARG A 31 2.00 -12.22 1.34
C ARG A 31 2.79 -13.34 2.02
N GLY A 32 3.71 -13.96 1.29
CA GLY A 32 4.73 -14.91 1.77
C GLY A 32 6.12 -14.26 1.91
N ALA A 33 7.11 -15.00 2.42
CA ALA A 33 8.50 -14.52 2.57
C ALA A 33 9.19 -14.35 1.20
N GLY A 34 10.03 -13.31 1.03
CA GLY A 34 10.79 -13.06 -0.19
C GLY A 34 10.03 -12.37 -1.35
N PHE A 35 8.77 -12.01 -1.16
CA PHE A 35 7.93 -11.35 -2.18
C PHE A 35 8.15 -9.82 -2.30
N GLY A 36 9.20 -9.26 -1.70
CA GLY A 36 9.48 -7.83 -1.73
C GLY A 36 8.38 -6.98 -1.09
N LYS A 37 7.81 -7.43 0.03
CA LYS A 37 6.69 -6.76 0.70
C LYS A 37 7.04 -5.31 1.07
N THR A 38 8.23 -5.14 1.64
CA THR A 38 8.81 -3.88 2.12
C THR A 38 8.94 -2.88 0.98
N VAL A 39 9.58 -3.29 -0.13
CA VAL A 39 9.72 -2.47 -1.34
C VAL A 39 8.36 -2.03 -1.87
N LEU A 40 7.38 -2.95 -1.94
CA LEU A 40 6.05 -2.61 -2.43
C LEU A 40 5.29 -1.64 -1.52
N ILE A 41 5.53 -1.69 -0.21
CA ILE A 41 4.95 -0.75 0.77
C ILE A 41 5.61 0.62 0.62
N MET A 42 6.93 0.69 0.55
CA MET A 42 7.66 1.95 0.35
C MET A 42 7.22 2.65 -0.94
N GLU A 43 7.08 1.88 -2.02
CA GLU A 43 6.70 2.41 -3.33
C GLU A 43 5.24 2.88 -3.34
N LEU A 44 4.36 2.19 -2.64
CA LEU A 44 2.99 2.61 -2.39
C LEU A 44 2.95 3.95 -1.62
N ILE A 45 3.72 4.09 -0.53
CA ILE A 45 3.79 5.32 0.27
C ILE A 45 4.33 6.47 -0.58
N ASN A 46 5.41 6.25 -1.31
CA ASN A 46 6.05 7.24 -2.18
C ASN A 46 5.09 7.76 -3.26
N ASN A 47 4.36 6.87 -3.94
CA ASN A 47 3.42 7.26 -4.99
C ASN A 47 2.22 8.02 -4.40
N ILE A 48 1.66 7.57 -3.28
CA ILE A 48 0.53 8.24 -2.62
C ILE A 48 0.94 9.60 -2.06
N SER A 49 2.12 9.70 -1.46
CA SER A 49 2.62 10.96 -0.91
C SER A 49 2.80 12.01 -2.01
N LYS A 50 3.37 11.61 -3.16
CA LYS A 50 3.53 12.48 -4.33
C LYS A 50 2.21 12.89 -4.99
N ALA A 51 1.25 11.97 -5.11
CA ALA A 51 0.00 12.22 -5.82
C ALA A 51 -1.07 12.93 -4.97
N HIS A 52 -1.09 12.69 -3.65
CA HIS A 52 -2.20 13.10 -2.78
C HIS A 52 -1.77 13.87 -1.53
N GLY A 53 -0.47 14.13 -1.32
CA GLY A 53 0.02 14.91 -0.16
C GLY A 53 -0.43 14.32 1.19
N SER A 54 -0.61 13.00 1.25
CA SER A 54 -1.26 12.31 2.37
C SER A 54 -0.24 11.88 3.43
N VAL A 55 -0.70 11.82 4.69
CA VAL A 55 0.07 11.25 5.80
C VAL A 55 -0.10 9.74 5.81
N PHE A 56 1.00 9.00 5.92
CA PHE A 56 1.01 7.55 5.99
C PHE A 56 1.59 7.09 7.32
N VAL A 57 0.99 6.06 7.92
CA VAL A 57 1.51 5.41 9.13
C VAL A 57 1.74 3.96 8.78
N PHE A 58 3.00 3.52 8.89
CA PHE A 58 3.39 2.13 8.74
C PHE A 58 3.73 1.55 10.10
N SER A 59 3.29 0.31 10.35
CA SER A 59 3.62 -0.44 11.55
C SER A 59 3.82 -1.88 11.15
N GLU A 60 5.00 -2.40 11.48
CA GLU A 60 5.41 -3.76 11.18
C GLU A 60 5.51 -4.55 12.49
N VAL A 61 5.03 -5.79 12.50
CA VAL A 61 5.00 -6.63 13.71
C VAL A 61 5.62 -7.98 13.38
N GLY A 62 6.74 -8.29 14.04
CA GLY A 62 7.40 -9.60 13.98
C GLY A 62 8.25 -9.86 12.73
N GLU A 63 8.60 -8.82 11.97
CA GLU A 63 9.53 -8.93 10.83
C GLU A 63 10.98 -8.75 11.31
N ARG A 64 11.98 -9.05 10.46
CA ARG A 64 13.38 -9.05 10.89
C ARG A 64 13.93 -7.63 10.94
N THR A 65 14.72 -7.30 11.95
CA THR A 65 15.36 -5.98 12.14
C THR A 65 16.21 -5.51 10.94
N HIS A 66 16.66 -6.42 10.06
CA HIS A 66 17.34 -6.04 8.82
C HIS A 66 16.39 -5.40 7.79
N GLU A 67 15.14 -5.87 7.72
CA GLU A 67 14.13 -5.31 6.81
C GLU A 67 13.65 -3.93 7.31
N GLU A 68 13.77 -3.67 8.61
CA GLU A 68 13.49 -2.38 9.25
C GLU A 68 14.55 -1.30 8.91
N ASN A 69 15.83 -1.66 8.80
CA ASN A 69 16.88 -0.70 8.47
C ASN A 69 16.78 -0.17 7.02
N ASP A 70 16.13 -0.92 6.13
CA ASP A 70 15.92 -0.54 4.73
C ASP A 70 14.62 0.26 4.50
N LEU A 71 13.80 0.48 5.54
CA LEU A 71 12.55 1.25 5.52
C LEU A 71 12.75 2.73 5.83
#